data_AF-A0A665VXN5-F1
#
_entry.id   AF-A0A665VXN5-F1
#
_cell.length_a   1.000
_cell.length_b   1.000
_cell.length_c   1.000
_cell.angle_alpha   90.00
_cell.angle_beta   90.00
_cell.angle_gamma   90.00
#
_symmetry.space_group_name_H-M   'P 1'
#
loop_
_entity.id
_entity.type
_entity.pdbx_description
1 polymer ?
#
loop_
_entity_poly.entity_id
_entity_poly.type
_entity_poly.pdbx_seq_one_letter_code
_entity_poly.pdbx_strand_id
1 'polypeptide(L)'
;TLRKLHYIFIVAIMTVDVSLLGKGLVLTNCLTFNFIISGGGEKARRLHTSRGKLLPRERIDRLLDPGTPFLELSQFAAHELYGKEEVPAGGIITGIGRVSGVECVVVANDATVKGGTYYPITVKKHLRAQEIAQQNHLPCIYLVDSGGANLPRQADVFPDRDHFGRIFFNQARLSSEGIAQIAVVMGSCTAGGAYVPAMADESIIVRKQGTIFLGGPPLVKAATGEEVSAEDLGGADLHCRKSGVTDHYALDDNHALHLARKTVRNLNYRKNLEVTTEPIEAPLYPADELYGIVGENLKRNFDVREVIARLVDGSKFDEFKAFYGDTLVTGFSRIFGYPVGIIGNNGVLFSESAKKGTHFIELCCQRNIPLIFLQNITGFMVGREYESGGIAKDGAKMVTAVACANVPKITVIIGGSYGAGNYGMCGRAYRYEKQ
;
A
#
# COMPACT_ATOMS: atom_id res chain seq x y z
N THR A 1 -12.37 22.80 -10.27
CA THR A 1 -10.89 22.80 -10.28
C THR A 1 -10.28 22.76 -8.87
N LEU A 2 -10.97 23.22 -7.81
CA LEU A 2 -10.57 22.96 -6.41
C LEU A 2 -10.89 21.54 -5.87
N ARG A 3 -11.69 20.74 -6.58
CA ARG A 3 -12.04 19.37 -6.13
C ARG A 3 -10.96 18.29 -6.39
N LYS A 4 -9.93 18.60 -7.17
CA LYS A 4 -8.83 17.66 -7.51
C LYS A 4 -7.71 17.60 -6.46
N LEU A 5 -7.69 18.52 -5.47
CA LEU A 5 -6.72 18.52 -4.37
C LEU A 5 -7.14 17.70 -3.13
N HIS A 6 -8.41 17.28 -3.04
CA HIS A 6 -9.02 16.79 -1.78
C HIS A 6 -8.56 15.43 -1.26
N TYR A 7 -7.65 14.75 -1.95
CA TYR A 7 -7.09 13.47 -1.50
C TYR A 7 -5.58 13.37 -1.71
N ILE A 8 -4.95 14.48 -2.09
CA ILE A 8 -3.51 14.57 -2.23
C ILE A 8 -2.82 14.43 -0.87
N PHE A 9 -3.46 14.12 0.26
CA PHE A 9 -2.78 14.14 1.57
C PHE A 9 -2.58 12.82 2.28
N ILE A 10 -3.49 11.85 2.16
CA ILE A 10 -3.05 10.46 2.36
C ILE A 10 -2.04 10.12 1.26
N VAL A 11 -2.22 10.69 0.06
CA VAL A 11 -1.26 10.62 -1.04
C VAL A 11 -0.02 11.48 -0.76
N ALA A 12 -0.04 12.66 -0.14
CA ALA A 12 1.20 13.43 0.09
C ALA A 12 1.98 12.89 1.27
N ILE A 13 1.32 12.32 2.27
CA ILE A 13 1.99 11.68 3.41
C ILE A 13 2.46 10.26 3.05
N MET A 14 1.83 9.56 2.08
CA MET A 14 2.22 8.19 1.69
C MET A 14 2.83 8.04 0.29
N THR A 15 2.80 9.05 -0.57
CA THR A 15 3.50 9.09 -1.88
C THR A 15 4.60 10.15 -1.94
N VAL A 16 4.68 11.06 -0.96
CA VAL A 16 5.94 11.75 -0.72
C VAL A 16 6.72 10.86 0.23
N ASP A 17 7.63 10.09 -0.35
CA ASP A 17 8.86 9.78 0.34
C ASP A 17 9.55 11.13 0.64
N VAL A 18 9.22 11.74 1.79
CA VAL A 18 9.74 13.06 2.20
C VAL A 18 11.24 12.98 2.49
N SER A 19 11.87 11.81 2.36
CA SER A 19 13.32 11.65 2.47
C SER A 19 14.09 12.05 1.20
N LEU A 20 13.45 12.53 0.13
CA LEU A 20 14.07 12.61 -1.21
C LEU A 20 13.95 13.99 -1.88
N LEU A 21 14.29 15.06 -1.17
CA LEU A 21 14.07 16.44 -1.61
C LEU A 21 15.37 17.17 -2.01
N GLY A 22 15.72 17.02 -3.28
CA GLY A 22 16.45 18.02 -4.04
C GLY A 22 16.18 17.89 -5.55
N LYS A 23 16.28 19.02 -6.27
CA LYS A 23 15.76 19.16 -7.64
C LYS A 23 16.37 18.17 -8.65
N GLY A 24 17.62 17.75 -8.43
CA GLY A 24 18.29 16.75 -9.27
C GLY A 24 17.75 15.32 -9.06
N LEU A 25 17.48 14.94 -7.81
CA LEU A 25 16.92 13.64 -7.46
C LEU A 25 15.45 13.50 -7.93
N VAL A 26 14.68 14.59 -7.89
CA VAL A 26 13.31 14.64 -8.44
C VAL A 26 13.31 14.32 -9.95
N LEU A 27 14.26 14.87 -10.72
CA LEU A 27 14.38 14.60 -12.16
C LEU A 27 14.73 13.13 -12.46
N THR A 28 15.72 12.57 -11.75
CA THR A 28 16.08 11.14 -11.88
C THR A 28 14.91 10.24 -11.50
N ASN A 29 14.19 10.56 -10.42
CA ASN A 29 13.00 9.84 -10.01
C ASN A 29 11.86 9.97 -11.01
N CYS A 30 11.68 11.13 -11.67
CA CYS A 30 10.72 11.27 -12.78
C CYS A 30 11.06 10.35 -13.96
N LEU A 31 12.34 10.18 -14.30
CA LEU A 31 12.75 9.25 -15.37
C LEU A 31 12.52 7.79 -14.98
N THR A 32 12.93 7.38 -13.78
CA THR A 32 12.67 6.03 -13.25
C THR A 32 11.17 5.76 -13.14
N PHE A 33 10.40 6.75 -12.73
CA PHE A 33 8.94 6.67 -12.68
C PHE A 33 8.33 6.47 -14.07
N ASN A 34 8.77 7.25 -15.06
CA ASN A 34 8.32 7.11 -16.46
C ASN A 34 8.65 5.73 -17.04
N PHE A 35 9.80 5.17 -16.66
CA PHE A 35 10.14 3.79 -16.97
C PHE A 35 9.19 2.80 -16.28
N ILE A 36 8.92 2.98 -14.98
CA ILE A 36 8.02 2.11 -14.21
C ILE A 36 6.59 2.08 -14.78
N ILE A 37 6.03 3.24 -15.11
CA ILE A 37 4.66 3.31 -15.68
C ILE A 37 4.56 2.70 -17.07
N SER A 38 5.69 2.48 -17.75
CA SER A 38 5.75 1.86 -19.07
C SER A 38 5.65 0.33 -19.05
N GLY A 39 5.58 -0.31 -17.87
CA GLY A 39 5.42 -1.75 -17.72
C GLY A 39 6.53 -2.53 -18.43
N GLY A 40 6.20 -3.61 -19.14
CA GLY A 40 7.16 -4.43 -19.90
C GLY A 40 7.74 -3.78 -21.16
N GLY A 41 7.59 -2.47 -21.34
CA GLY A 41 8.04 -1.73 -22.50
C GLY A 41 7.08 -1.79 -23.69
N GLU A 42 7.36 -0.99 -24.71
CA GLU A 42 6.43 -0.73 -25.82
C GLU A 42 6.07 -2.00 -26.61
N LYS A 43 7.05 -2.89 -26.88
CA LYS A 43 6.81 -4.14 -27.60
C LYS A 43 5.82 -5.05 -26.86
N ALA A 44 5.97 -5.20 -25.55
CA ALA A 44 5.08 -6.02 -24.73
C ALA A 44 3.68 -5.40 -24.61
N ARG A 45 3.61 -4.07 -24.46
CA ARG A 45 2.34 -3.32 -24.44
C ARG A 45 1.57 -3.48 -25.75
N ARG A 46 2.23 -3.29 -26.91
CA ARG A 46 1.60 -3.48 -28.23
C ARG A 46 1.08 -4.91 -28.43
N LEU A 47 1.85 -5.92 -28.01
CA LEU A 47 1.42 -7.32 -28.05
C LEU A 47 0.21 -7.60 -27.13
N HIS A 48 0.17 -6.96 -25.96
CA HIS A 48 -0.95 -7.06 -25.03
C HIS A 48 -2.22 -6.43 -25.62
N THR A 49 -2.12 -5.21 -26.14
CA THR A 49 -3.26 -4.49 -26.73
C THR A 49 -3.72 -5.10 -28.05
N SER A 50 -2.82 -5.72 -28.84
CA SER A 50 -3.21 -6.42 -30.08
C SER A 50 -4.08 -7.65 -29.82
N ARG A 51 -4.16 -8.12 -28.57
CA ARG A 51 -5.08 -9.19 -28.13
C ARG A 51 -6.44 -8.65 -27.67
N GLY A 52 -6.71 -7.35 -27.85
CA GLY A 52 -7.95 -6.70 -27.43
C GLY A 52 -8.03 -6.37 -25.93
N LYS A 53 -6.93 -6.51 -25.19
CA LYS A 53 -6.86 -6.32 -23.74
C LYS A 53 -6.49 -4.87 -23.39
N LEU A 54 -7.11 -4.32 -22.35
CA LEU A 54 -6.69 -3.04 -21.76
C LEU A 54 -5.40 -3.22 -20.96
N LEU A 55 -4.57 -2.20 -20.91
CA LEU A 55 -3.39 -2.21 -20.04
C LEU A 55 -3.82 -2.16 -18.56
N PRO A 56 -3.02 -2.71 -17.62
CA PRO A 56 -3.38 -2.76 -16.20
C PRO A 56 -3.74 -1.39 -15.59
N ARG A 57 -2.97 -0.34 -15.91
CA ARG A 57 -3.27 1.03 -15.43
C ARG A 57 -4.56 1.59 -16.04
N GLU A 58 -4.82 1.31 -17.31
CA GLU A 58 -6.09 1.69 -17.96
C GLU A 58 -7.28 0.94 -17.33
N ARG A 59 -7.11 -0.32 -16.93
CA ARG A 59 -8.13 -1.08 -16.20
C ARG A 59 -8.44 -0.44 -14.85
N ILE A 60 -7.40 -0.03 -14.11
CA ILE A 60 -7.57 0.70 -12.84
C ILE A 60 -8.30 2.03 -13.11
N ASP A 61 -7.85 2.84 -14.06
CA ASP A 61 -8.48 4.14 -14.35
C ASP A 61 -9.97 4.01 -14.72
N ARG A 62 -10.36 2.95 -15.44
CA ARG A 62 -11.76 2.68 -15.81
C ARG A 62 -12.57 2.04 -14.67
N LEU A 63 -11.91 1.37 -13.73
CA LEU A 63 -12.54 0.81 -12.53
C LEU A 63 -12.94 1.92 -11.54
N LEU A 64 -12.07 2.91 -11.37
CA LEU A 64 -12.22 3.96 -10.37
C LEU A 64 -13.37 4.92 -10.70
N ASP A 65 -13.90 5.57 -9.66
CA ASP A 65 -14.89 6.62 -9.82
C ASP A 65 -14.26 7.84 -10.51
N PRO A 66 -14.95 8.45 -11.50
CA PRO A 66 -14.40 9.58 -12.25
C PRO A 66 -13.93 10.74 -11.36
N GLY A 67 -12.68 11.16 -11.54
CA GLY A 67 -12.08 12.28 -10.82
C GLY A 67 -11.64 11.97 -9.39
N THR A 68 -11.73 10.71 -8.95
CA THR A 68 -11.20 10.27 -7.66
C THR A 68 -9.71 9.91 -7.75
N PRO A 69 -8.95 10.05 -6.66
CA PRO A 69 -7.53 9.70 -6.61
C PRO A 69 -7.29 8.19 -6.69
N PHE A 70 -6.05 7.82 -6.96
CA PHE A 70 -5.51 6.49 -6.71
C PHE A 70 -4.22 6.62 -5.89
N LEU A 71 -4.21 6.06 -4.69
CA LEU A 71 -3.02 5.95 -3.85
C LEU A 71 -2.26 4.68 -4.24
N GLU A 72 -1.33 4.78 -5.17
CA GLU A 72 -0.50 3.64 -5.58
C GLU A 72 0.56 3.33 -4.52
N LEU A 73 0.78 2.03 -4.28
CA LEU A 73 1.68 1.51 -3.27
C LEU A 73 2.93 0.91 -3.91
N SER A 74 4.09 1.22 -3.34
CA SER A 74 5.37 0.60 -3.70
C SER A 74 5.66 0.60 -5.21
N GLN A 75 5.55 1.77 -5.83
CA GLN A 75 5.80 1.96 -7.28
C GLN A 75 7.20 1.50 -7.69
N PHE A 76 8.20 1.74 -6.85
CA PHE A 76 9.60 1.34 -7.06
C PHE A 76 9.89 -0.13 -6.70
N ALA A 77 8.87 -0.96 -6.46
CA ALA A 77 9.09 -2.38 -6.20
C ALA A 77 9.90 -3.02 -7.32
N ALA A 78 10.89 -3.83 -6.93
CA ALA A 78 11.86 -4.52 -7.79
C ALA A 78 12.87 -3.64 -8.55
N HIS A 79 12.88 -2.32 -8.33
CA HIS A 79 13.88 -1.44 -8.94
C HIS A 79 15.30 -1.93 -8.56
N GLU A 80 16.10 -2.24 -9.58
CA GLU A 80 17.48 -2.76 -9.46
C GLU A 80 17.65 -4.05 -8.62
N LEU A 81 16.56 -4.78 -8.34
CA LEU A 81 16.59 -5.92 -7.41
C LEU A 81 17.05 -7.24 -8.06
N TYR A 82 16.80 -7.43 -9.35
CA TYR A 82 17.01 -8.71 -10.05
C TYR A 82 18.16 -8.67 -11.08
N GLY A 83 19.19 -7.89 -10.77
CA GLY A 83 20.35 -7.72 -11.64
C GLY A 83 19.95 -7.11 -12.98
N LYS A 84 20.09 -7.87 -14.07
CA LYS A 84 19.74 -7.41 -15.42
C LYS A 84 18.25 -7.52 -15.75
N GLU A 85 17.47 -8.23 -14.92
CA GLU A 85 16.04 -8.38 -15.16
C GLU A 85 15.27 -7.18 -14.64
N GLU A 86 14.66 -6.43 -15.56
CA GLU A 86 13.75 -5.37 -15.22
C GLU A 86 12.36 -5.93 -14.93
N VAL A 87 11.83 -5.61 -13.74
CA VAL A 87 10.49 -6.01 -13.29
C VAL A 87 9.73 -4.79 -12.76
N PRO A 88 9.36 -3.82 -13.62
CA PRO A 88 8.70 -2.58 -13.22
C PRO A 88 7.53 -2.79 -12.25
N ALA A 89 7.51 -2.01 -11.16
CA ALA A 89 6.54 -2.11 -10.07
C ALA A 89 6.40 -3.50 -9.43
N GLY A 90 7.35 -4.42 -9.65
CA GLY A 90 7.26 -5.82 -9.27
C GLY A 90 6.27 -6.63 -10.11
N GLY A 91 5.88 -6.17 -11.30
CA GLY A 91 4.90 -6.84 -12.17
C GLY A 91 3.46 -6.81 -11.65
N ILE A 92 3.18 -5.95 -10.66
CA ILE A 92 1.87 -5.80 -10.04
C ILE A 92 1.66 -4.37 -9.57
N ILE A 93 0.51 -3.79 -9.88
CA ILE A 93 0.10 -2.47 -9.41
C ILE A 93 -0.86 -2.69 -8.25
N THR A 94 -0.56 -2.10 -7.11
CA THR A 94 -1.41 -2.16 -5.92
C THR A 94 -1.70 -0.75 -5.43
N GLY A 95 -2.89 -0.52 -4.90
CA GLY A 95 -3.24 0.79 -4.38
C GLY A 95 -4.65 0.87 -3.82
N ILE A 96 -4.98 2.03 -3.26
CA ILE A 96 -6.32 2.34 -2.75
C ILE A 96 -6.97 3.34 -3.68
N GLY A 97 -8.19 3.06 -4.12
CA GLY A 97 -8.98 3.99 -4.91
C GLY A 97 -10.46 3.85 -4.62
N ARG A 98 -11.25 4.82 -5.10
CA ARG A 98 -12.70 4.80 -4.88
C ARG A 98 -13.42 4.07 -6.02
N VAL A 99 -14.26 3.11 -5.69
CA VAL A 99 -15.08 2.34 -6.62
C VAL A 99 -16.51 2.35 -6.11
N SER A 100 -17.44 2.90 -6.88
CA SER A 100 -18.85 3.00 -6.50
C SER A 100 -19.07 3.65 -5.11
N GLY A 101 -18.29 4.67 -4.78
CA GLY A 101 -18.34 5.37 -3.49
C GLY A 101 -17.52 4.73 -2.35
N VAL A 102 -16.99 3.52 -2.55
CA VAL A 102 -16.27 2.74 -1.52
C VAL A 102 -14.76 2.81 -1.76
N GLU A 103 -13.98 2.98 -0.70
CA GLU A 103 -12.51 2.88 -0.77
C GLU A 103 -12.12 1.40 -0.82
N CYS A 104 -11.51 0.97 -1.92
CA CYS A 104 -11.12 -0.42 -2.15
C CYS A 104 -9.61 -0.53 -2.36
N VAL A 105 -9.03 -1.63 -1.89
CA VAL A 105 -7.69 -2.05 -2.32
C VAL A 105 -7.82 -2.72 -3.68
N VAL A 106 -7.08 -2.21 -4.66
CA VAL A 106 -7.00 -2.78 -6.01
C VAL A 106 -5.63 -3.43 -6.19
N VAL A 107 -5.62 -4.65 -6.71
CA VAL A 107 -4.42 -5.44 -7.01
C VAL A 107 -4.51 -5.89 -8.47
N ALA A 108 -3.69 -5.32 -9.34
CA ALA A 108 -3.72 -5.57 -10.78
C ALA A 108 -2.39 -6.13 -11.27
N ASN A 109 -2.40 -7.35 -11.83
CA ASN A 109 -1.20 -7.90 -12.45
C ASN A 109 -0.86 -7.17 -13.75
N ASP A 110 0.44 -7.00 -14.01
CA ASP A 110 0.93 -6.49 -15.28
C ASP A 110 1.45 -7.63 -16.16
N ALA A 111 0.58 -8.14 -17.03
CA ALA A 111 0.91 -9.20 -17.98
C ALA A 111 2.01 -8.79 -18.98
N THR A 112 2.29 -7.49 -19.15
CA THR A 112 3.39 -7.02 -20.01
C THR A 112 4.75 -7.25 -19.35
N VAL A 113 4.82 -7.26 -18.02
CA VAL A 113 6.05 -7.49 -17.25
C VAL A 113 6.24 -8.99 -17.03
N LYS A 114 7.12 -9.61 -17.83
CA LYS A 114 7.47 -11.05 -17.70
C LYS A 114 6.24 -11.97 -17.69
N GLY A 115 5.21 -11.63 -18.46
CA GLY A 115 3.96 -12.39 -18.52
C GLY A 115 3.10 -12.30 -17.26
N GLY A 116 3.32 -11.29 -16.40
CA GLY A 116 2.64 -11.14 -15.11
C GLY A 116 3.06 -12.20 -14.09
N THR A 117 4.21 -12.84 -14.28
CA THR A 117 4.68 -13.91 -13.38
C THR A 117 5.09 -13.35 -12.02
N TYR A 118 4.84 -14.11 -10.96
CA TYR A 118 5.16 -13.70 -9.59
C TYR A 118 6.64 -13.92 -9.27
N TYR A 119 7.38 -12.82 -9.13
CA TYR A 119 8.69 -12.78 -8.50
C TYR A 119 8.54 -12.73 -6.97
N PRO A 120 9.61 -12.99 -6.20
CA PRO A 120 9.56 -12.87 -4.73
C PRO A 120 8.98 -11.53 -4.24
N ILE A 121 9.35 -10.42 -4.89
CA ILE A 121 8.84 -9.09 -4.56
C ILE A 121 7.38 -8.89 -4.95
N THR A 122 6.90 -9.56 -6.01
CA THR A 122 5.49 -9.54 -6.43
C THR A 122 4.63 -10.14 -5.32
N VAL A 123 5.04 -11.28 -4.76
CA VAL A 123 4.36 -11.92 -3.62
C VAL A 123 4.32 -10.97 -2.44
N LYS A 124 5.48 -10.44 -2.02
CA LYS A 124 5.58 -9.51 -0.90
C LYS A 124 4.69 -8.27 -1.08
N LYS A 125 4.64 -7.71 -2.31
CA LYS A 125 3.79 -6.55 -2.63
C LYS A 125 2.30 -6.89 -2.61
N HIS A 126 1.90 -8.05 -3.10
CA HIS A 126 0.52 -8.53 -3.02
C HIS A 126 0.11 -8.71 -1.54
N LEU A 127 0.91 -9.42 -0.74
CA LEU A 127 0.62 -9.63 0.69
C LEU A 127 0.55 -8.32 1.46
N ARG A 128 1.40 -7.33 1.12
CA ARG A 128 1.32 -6.00 1.72
C ARG A 128 0.01 -5.28 1.37
N ALA A 129 -0.53 -5.44 0.16
CA ALA A 129 -1.81 -4.86 -0.19
C ALA A 129 -2.95 -5.47 0.65
N GLN A 130 -2.96 -6.79 0.83
CA GLN A 130 -3.93 -7.49 1.68
C GLN A 130 -3.79 -7.10 3.16
N GLU A 131 -2.56 -6.91 3.65
CA GLU A 131 -2.33 -6.44 5.02
C GLU A 131 -2.94 -5.04 5.24
N ILE A 132 -2.78 -4.13 4.27
CA ILE A 132 -3.40 -2.80 4.32
C ILE A 132 -4.93 -2.93 4.26
N ALA A 133 -5.46 -3.82 3.43
CA ALA A 133 -6.89 -4.09 3.36
C ALA A 133 -7.44 -4.56 4.71
N GLN A 134 -6.74 -5.48 5.38
CA GLN A 134 -7.10 -5.99 6.70
C GLN A 134 -7.11 -4.89 7.75
N GLN A 135 -5.99 -4.15 7.86
CA GLN A 135 -5.78 -3.12 8.88
C GLN A 135 -6.80 -1.97 8.78
N ASN A 136 -7.34 -1.72 7.59
CA ASN A 136 -8.23 -0.59 7.31
C ASN A 136 -9.66 -1.01 6.91
N HIS A 137 -9.97 -2.32 6.96
CA HIS A 137 -11.26 -2.89 6.62
C HIS A 137 -11.77 -2.45 5.22
N LEU A 138 -10.90 -2.61 4.22
CA LEU A 138 -11.14 -2.19 2.83
C LEU A 138 -11.41 -3.41 1.93
N PRO A 139 -12.52 -3.43 1.16
CA PRO A 139 -12.76 -4.45 0.15
C PRO A 139 -11.60 -4.59 -0.84
N CYS A 140 -11.34 -5.82 -1.29
CA CYS A 140 -10.27 -6.15 -2.22
C CYS A 140 -10.82 -6.43 -3.62
N ILE A 141 -10.21 -5.84 -4.66
CA ILE A 141 -10.49 -6.12 -6.06
C ILE A 141 -9.21 -6.60 -6.75
N TYR A 142 -9.20 -7.85 -7.18
CA TYR A 142 -8.08 -8.50 -7.86
C TYR A 142 -8.31 -8.52 -9.38
N LEU A 143 -7.56 -7.72 -10.13
CA LEU A 143 -7.54 -7.76 -11.60
C LEU A 143 -6.47 -8.76 -12.06
N VAL A 144 -6.91 -10.01 -12.22
CA VAL A 144 -6.04 -11.18 -12.40
C VAL A 144 -5.65 -11.35 -13.86
N ASP A 145 -4.35 -11.36 -14.12
CA ASP A 145 -3.77 -11.55 -15.46
C ASP A 145 -2.30 -12.00 -15.33
N SER A 146 -2.09 -13.26 -14.94
CA SER A 146 -0.77 -13.78 -14.53
C SER A 146 -0.47 -15.16 -15.12
N GLY A 147 0.74 -15.31 -15.67
CA GLY A 147 1.27 -16.59 -16.11
C GLY A 147 1.68 -17.56 -15.01
N GLY A 148 1.49 -17.23 -13.72
CA GLY A 148 1.86 -18.08 -12.58
C GLY A 148 3.12 -17.62 -11.85
N ALA A 149 3.85 -18.54 -11.22
CA ALA A 149 5.06 -18.23 -10.46
C ALA A 149 6.30 -18.08 -11.36
N ASN A 150 7.26 -17.25 -10.95
CA ASN A 150 8.59 -17.23 -11.56
C ASN A 150 9.36 -18.51 -11.18
N LEU A 151 9.25 -19.55 -12.02
CA LEU A 151 9.81 -20.88 -11.74
C LEU A 151 11.31 -20.90 -11.39
N PRO A 152 12.20 -20.11 -12.03
CA PRO A 152 13.61 -20.06 -11.64
C PRO A 152 13.85 -19.63 -10.19
N ARG A 153 12.90 -18.91 -9.57
CA ARG A 153 12.95 -18.41 -8.19
C ARG A 153 11.88 -19.03 -7.30
N GLN A 154 11.37 -20.22 -7.66
CA GLN A 154 10.24 -20.84 -6.96
C GLN A 154 10.47 -21.01 -5.45
N ALA A 155 11.72 -21.25 -5.01
CA ALA A 155 12.06 -21.43 -3.60
C ALA A 155 11.78 -20.18 -2.75
N ASP A 156 11.86 -19.00 -3.36
CA ASP A 156 11.59 -17.70 -2.74
C ASP A 156 10.17 -17.17 -3.06
N VAL A 157 9.34 -18.01 -3.69
CA VAL A 157 7.98 -17.67 -4.11
C VAL A 157 6.95 -18.61 -3.50
N PHE A 158 7.28 -19.88 -3.23
CA PHE A 158 6.30 -20.93 -2.92
C PHE A 158 6.24 -21.38 -1.45
N PRO A 159 7.33 -21.83 -0.81
CA PRO A 159 7.22 -22.72 0.36
C PRO A 159 7.00 -22.06 1.73
N ASP A 160 7.46 -20.82 1.96
CA ASP A 160 7.53 -20.23 3.30
C ASP A 160 6.20 -19.58 3.75
N ARG A 161 6.08 -19.25 5.04
CA ARG A 161 4.87 -18.68 5.65
C ARG A 161 4.32 -17.48 4.89
N ASP A 162 5.21 -16.59 4.43
CA ASP A 162 4.86 -15.33 3.77
C ASP A 162 5.10 -15.41 2.24
N HIS A 163 4.99 -16.62 1.67
CA HIS A 163 5.07 -16.88 0.23
C HIS A 163 3.66 -16.98 -0.41
N PHE A 164 3.59 -17.43 -1.66
CA PHE A 164 2.40 -17.33 -2.53
C PHE A 164 1.13 -17.89 -1.90
N GLY A 165 1.23 -19.00 -1.14
CA GLY A 165 0.09 -19.60 -0.44
C GLY A 165 -0.56 -18.69 0.62
N ARG A 166 0.17 -17.70 1.15
CA ARG A 166 -0.36 -16.74 2.12
C ARG A 166 -1.43 -15.83 1.54
N ILE A 167 -1.44 -15.62 0.21
CA ILE A 167 -2.47 -14.85 -0.49
C ILE A 167 -3.85 -15.48 -0.25
N PHE A 168 -3.93 -16.80 -0.37
CA PHE A 168 -5.18 -17.56 -0.21
C PHE A 168 -5.62 -17.62 1.25
N PHE A 169 -4.67 -17.83 2.17
CA PHE A 169 -4.94 -17.75 3.61
C PHE A 169 -5.54 -16.39 3.98
N ASN A 170 -4.93 -15.30 3.49
CA ASN A 170 -5.42 -13.95 3.75
C ASN A 170 -6.79 -13.72 3.11
N GLN A 171 -7.03 -14.14 1.86
CA GLN A 171 -8.35 -14.00 1.21
C GLN A 171 -9.46 -14.65 2.05
N ALA A 172 -9.26 -15.89 2.50
CA ALA A 172 -10.25 -16.59 3.33
C ALA A 172 -10.49 -15.88 4.67
N ARG A 173 -9.42 -15.41 5.33
CA ARG A 173 -9.51 -14.67 6.60
C ARG A 173 -10.23 -13.33 6.44
N LEU A 174 -9.87 -12.56 5.42
CA LEU A 174 -10.50 -11.27 5.10
C LEU A 174 -12.00 -11.45 4.82
N SER A 175 -12.38 -12.43 3.99
CA SER A 175 -13.79 -12.76 3.73
C SER A 175 -14.53 -13.13 5.03
N SER A 176 -13.92 -13.96 5.89
CA SER A 176 -14.51 -14.33 7.20
C SER A 176 -14.66 -13.16 8.18
N GLU A 177 -13.89 -12.08 7.98
CA GLU A 177 -13.95 -10.83 8.74
C GLU A 177 -14.93 -9.83 8.11
N GLY A 178 -15.65 -10.21 7.05
CA GLY A 178 -16.61 -9.35 6.34
C GLY A 178 -15.98 -8.39 5.33
N ILE A 179 -14.69 -8.56 5.02
CA ILE A 179 -13.98 -7.75 4.03
C ILE A 179 -14.11 -8.41 2.66
N ALA A 180 -14.97 -7.85 1.81
CA ALA A 180 -15.31 -8.45 0.52
C ALA A 180 -14.09 -8.69 -0.39
N GLN A 181 -14.04 -9.88 -0.99
CA GLN A 181 -13.02 -10.33 -1.94
C GLN A 181 -13.63 -10.46 -3.33
N ILE A 182 -13.22 -9.63 -4.28
CA ILE A 182 -13.76 -9.60 -5.65
C ILE A 182 -12.63 -9.93 -6.63
N ALA A 183 -12.83 -10.93 -7.49
CA ALA A 183 -11.85 -11.27 -8.52
C ALA A 183 -12.37 -10.98 -9.93
N VAL A 184 -11.50 -10.46 -10.78
CA VAL A 184 -11.77 -10.16 -12.18
C VAL A 184 -10.68 -10.82 -13.03
N VAL A 185 -10.99 -11.93 -13.66
CA VAL A 185 -10.07 -12.71 -14.49
C VAL A 185 -10.08 -12.18 -15.91
N MET A 186 -9.01 -11.48 -16.25
CA MET A 186 -8.86 -10.72 -17.51
C MET A 186 -7.71 -11.27 -18.36
N GLY A 187 -7.31 -12.52 -18.12
CA GLY A 187 -6.24 -13.22 -18.82
C GLY A 187 -5.96 -14.58 -18.19
N SER A 188 -4.72 -15.05 -18.31
CA SER A 188 -4.32 -16.34 -17.75
C SER A 188 -4.38 -16.34 -16.22
N CYS A 189 -4.84 -17.45 -15.65
CA CYS A 189 -4.88 -17.71 -14.22
C CYS A 189 -4.57 -19.19 -13.97
N THR A 190 -3.28 -19.53 -13.89
CA THR A 190 -2.81 -20.92 -13.86
C THR A 190 -2.28 -21.36 -12.50
N ALA A 191 -2.40 -22.67 -12.21
CA ALA A 191 -1.88 -23.34 -11.04
C ALA A 191 -2.30 -22.66 -9.74
N GLY A 192 -1.35 -22.25 -8.88
CA GLY A 192 -1.68 -21.57 -7.64
C GLY A 192 -2.53 -20.31 -7.85
N GLY A 193 -2.34 -19.59 -8.96
CA GLY A 193 -3.10 -18.38 -9.26
C GLY A 193 -4.61 -18.62 -9.35
N ALA A 194 -5.02 -19.83 -9.75
CA ALA A 194 -6.42 -20.23 -9.89
C ALA A 194 -7.23 -20.12 -8.59
N TYR A 195 -6.57 -20.16 -7.43
CA TYR A 195 -7.25 -19.97 -6.14
C TYR A 195 -7.66 -18.52 -5.88
N VAL A 196 -7.06 -17.52 -6.53
CA VAL A 196 -7.47 -16.11 -6.36
C VAL A 196 -8.95 -15.91 -6.74
N PRO A 197 -9.41 -16.31 -7.94
CA PRO A 197 -10.84 -16.26 -8.27
C PRO A 197 -11.66 -17.35 -7.56
N ALA A 198 -11.14 -18.57 -7.39
CA ALA A 198 -11.92 -19.64 -6.77
C ALA A 198 -12.25 -19.40 -5.28
N MET A 199 -11.49 -18.53 -4.60
CA MET A 199 -11.70 -18.16 -3.19
C MET A 199 -12.22 -16.73 -3.01
N ALA A 200 -12.55 -16.02 -4.09
CA ALA A 200 -13.23 -14.74 -4.01
C ALA A 200 -14.72 -14.93 -3.70
N ASP A 201 -15.35 -13.94 -3.05
CA ASP A 201 -16.78 -13.96 -2.75
C ASP A 201 -17.61 -13.81 -4.03
N GLU A 202 -17.12 -13.00 -4.98
CA GLU A 202 -17.67 -12.88 -6.33
C GLU A 202 -16.53 -12.83 -7.37
N SER A 203 -16.68 -13.63 -8.42
CA SER A 203 -15.70 -13.83 -9.48
C SER A 203 -16.28 -13.49 -10.86
N ILE A 204 -15.58 -12.63 -11.59
CA ILE A 204 -15.91 -12.18 -12.94
C ILE A 204 -14.85 -12.72 -13.90
N ILE A 205 -15.24 -13.21 -15.08
CA ILE A 205 -14.31 -13.69 -16.10
C ILE A 205 -14.63 -13.13 -17.48
N VAL A 206 -13.61 -12.68 -18.20
CA VAL A 206 -13.73 -12.18 -19.58
C VAL A 206 -13.72 -13.36 -20.56
N ARG A 207 -14.75 -13.48 -21.39
CA ARG A 207 -14.85 -14.56 -22.39
C ARG A 207 -13.73 -14.54 -23.42
N LYS A 208 -13.32 -15.72 -23.90
CA LYS A 208 -12.28 -15.88 -24.93
C LYS A 208 -10.96 -15.17 -24.61
N GLN A 209 -10.69 -14.96 -23.32
CA GLN A 209 -9.55 -14.18 -22.84
C GLN A 209 -9.10 -14.64 -21.45
N GLY A 210 -10.02 -14.69 -20.50
CA GLY A 210 -9.81 -15.20 -19.16
C GLY A 210 -9.80 -16.72 -19.16
N THR A 211 -8.81 -17.31 -18.50
CA THR A 211 -8.73 -18.76 -18.30
C THR A 211 -8.32 -19.10 -16.88
N ILE A 212 -8.91 -20.13 -16.29
CA ILE A 212 -8.60 -20.62 -14.93
C ILE A 212 -8.33 -22.12 -15.00
N PHE A 213 -7.19 -22.59 -14.48
CA PHE A 213 -6.93 -24.03 -14.35
C PHE A 213 -5.80 -24.31 -13.36
N LEU A 214 -5.88 -25.43 -12.64
CA LEU A 214 -4.78 -25.90 -11.77
C LEU A 214 -3.58 -26.42 -12.57
N GLY A 215 -3.83 -26.90 -13.79
CA GLY A 215 -2.82 -27.32 -14.74
C GLY A 215 -3.23 -26.90 -16.13
N GLY A 216 -2.40 -26.12 -16.82
CA GLY A 216 -2.71 -25.69 -18.19
C GLY A 216 -2.61 -26.82 -19.21
N PRO A 217 -3.01 -26.58 -20.47
CA PRO A 217 -2.98 -27.58 -21.53
C PRO A 217 -1.66 -28.34 -21.68
N PRO A 218 -0.46 -27.69 -21.57
CA PRO A 218 0.80 -28.43 -21.63
C PRO A 218 0.95 -29.47 -20.51
N LEU A 219 0.46 -29.18 -19.30
CA LEU A 219 0.53 -30.10 -18.17
C LEU A 219 -0.48 -31.24 -18.32
N VAL A 220 -1.71 -30.94 -18.79
CA VAL A 220 -2.74 -31.94 -19.05
C VAL A 220 -2.27 -32.94 -20.11
N LYS A 221 -1.72 -32.44 -21.23
CA LYS A 221 -1.14 -33.28 -22.29
C LYS A 221 -0.01 -34.15 -21.77
N ALA A 222 0.90 -33.60 -20.96
CA ALA A 222 2.02 -34.35 -20.40
C ALA A 222 1.57 -35.44 -19.41
N ALA A 223 0.51 -35.19 -18.62
CA ALA A 223 0.05 -36.11 -17.59
C ALA A 223 -0.92 -37.19 -18.10
N THR A 224 -1.75 -36.87 -19.10
CA THR A 224 -2.88 -37.72 -19.53
C THR A 224 -2.87 -38.07 -21.01
N GLY A 225 -2.10 -37.36 -21.83
CA GLY A 225 -2.16 -37.44 -23.29
C GLY A 225 -3.31 -36.68 -23.94
N GLU A 226 -4.23 -36.09 -23.15
CA GLU A 226 -5.36 -35.31 -23.68
C GLU A 226 -4.89 -34.00 -24.34
N GLU A 227 -5.36 -33.75 -25.56
CA GLU A 227 -5.17 -32.48 -26.25
C GLU A 227 -6.43 -31.62 -26.12
N VAL A 228 -6.31 -30.53 -25.37
CA VAL A 228 -7.42 -29.61 -25.09
C VAL A 228 -6.94 -28.16 -25.22
N SER A 229 -7.79 -27.27 -25.73
CA SER A 229 -7.44 -25.84 -25.80
C SER A 229 -7.54 -25.17 -24.42
N ALA A 230 -6.90 -24.02 -24.23
CA ALA A 230 -7.02 -23.28 -22.98
C ALA A 230 -8.46 -22.79 -22.70
N GLU A 231 -9.22 -22.47 -23.76
CA GLU A 231 -10.62 -22.03 -23.65
C GLU A 231 -11.53 -23.20 -23.27
N ASP A 232 -11.32 -24.39 -23.86
CA ASP A 232 -12.13 -25.58 -23.56
C ASP A 232 -11.81 -26.15 -22.17
N LEU A 233 -10.55 -26.06 -21.75
CA LEU A 233 -10.09 -26.55 -20.45
C LEU A 233 -10.53 -25.67 -19.27
N GLY A 234 -10.60 -24.35 -19.46
CA GLY A 234 -10.73 -23.41 -18.36
C GLY A 234 -11.23 -22.02 -18.76
N GLY A 235 -11.92 -21.87 -19.89
CA GLY A 235 -12.45 -20.60 -20.35
C GLY A 235 -13.71 -20.16 -19.59
N ALA A 236 -14.19 -18.96 -19.93
CA ALA A 236 -15.36 -18.34 -19.30
C ALA A 236 -16.64 -19.19 -19.45
N ASP A 237 -16.85 -19.79 -20.62
CA ASP A 237 -18.04 -20.60 -20.86
C ASP A 237 -18.07 -21.85 -19.97
N LEU A 238 -16.91 -22.49 -19.74
CA LEU A 238 -16.81 -23.62 -18.82
C LEU A 238 -17.12 -23.19 -17.39
N HIS A 239 -16.48 -22.13 -16.90
CA HIS A 239 -16.56 -21.75 -15.49
C HIS A 239 -17.87 -21.08 -15.08
N CYS A 240 -18.51 -20.33 -15.98
CA CYS A 240 -19.83 -19.72 -15.71
C CYS A 240 -21.01 -20.67 -15.97
N ARG A 241 -20.88 -21.67 -16.86
CA ARG A 241 -22.02 -22.53 -17.23
C ARG A 241 -21.99 -23.93 -16.63
N LYS A 242 -20.79 -24.47 -16.36
CA LYS A 242 -20.64 -25.87 -15.96
C LYS A 242 -20.01 -26.03 -14.58
N SER A 243 -18.83 -25.45 -14.34
CA SER A 243 -18.11 -25.70 -13.09
C SER A 243 -18.57 -24.79 -11.93
N GLY A 244 -19.11 -23.61 -12.21
CA GLY A 244 -19.49 -22.62 -11.19
C GLY A 244 -18.30 -22.00 -10.46
N VAL A 245 -17.11 -21.96 -11.08
CA VAL A 245 -15.92 -21.32 -10.47
C VAL A 245 -16.00 -19.79 -10.57
N THR A 246 -16.77 -19.27 -11.52
CA THR A 246 -16.94 -17.83 -11.74
C THR A 246 -18.42 -17.49 -11.90
N ASP A 247 -18.84 -16.42 -11.24
CA ASP A 247 -20.24 -16.04 -11.08
C ASP A 247 -20.76 -15.16 -12.23
N HIS A 248 -19.86 -14.37 -12.84
CA HIS A 248 -20.23 -13.33 -13.81
C HIS A 248 -19.47 -13.47 -15.13
N TYR A 249 -20.22 -13.53 -16.23
CA TYR A 249 -19.68 -13.66 -17.59
C TYR A 249 -19.54 -12.29 -18.27
N ALA A 250 -18.30 -11.84 -18.48
CA ALA A 250 -18.00 -10.56 -19.13
C ALA A 250 -17.66 -10.75 -20.62
N LEU A 251 -18.00 -9.73 -21.42
CA LEU A 251 -17.82 -9.77 -22.89
C LEU A 251 -16.43 -9.25 -23.31
N ASP A 252 -15.89 -8.32 -22.54
CA ASP A 252 -14.59 -7.67 -22.70
C ASP A 252 -14.16 -7.06 -21.35
N ASP A 253 -12.98 -6.43 -21.33
CA ASP A 253 -12.44 -5.77 -20.14
C ASP A 253 -13.36 -4.67 -19.59
N ASN A 254 -14.02 -3.87 -20.44
CA ASN A 254 -14.90 -2.79 -19.97
C ASN A 254 -16.14 -3.34 -19.28
N HIS A 255 -16.75 -4.38 -19.86
CA HIS A 255 -17.88 -5.05 -19.25
C HIS A 255 -17.49 -5.67 -17.90
N ALA A 256 -16.31 -6.30 -17.81
CA ALA A 256 -15.83 -6.88 -16.55
C ALA A 256 -15.64 -5.82 -15.45
N LEU A 257 -15.05 -4.67 -15.78
CA LEU A 257 -14.88 -3.56 -14.83
C LEU A 257 -16.22 -2.95 -14.41
N HIS A 258 -17.19 -2.87 -15.33
CA HIS A 258 -18.56 -2.48 -15.00
C HIS A 258 -19.22 -3.44 -13.99
N LEU A 259 -19.05 -4.75 -14.19
CA LEU A 259 -19.57 -5.77 -13.28
C LEU A 259 -18.89 -5.68 -11.90
N ALA A 260 -17.58 -5.47 -11.86
CA ALA A 260 -16.85 -5.26 -10.60
C ALA A 260 -17.39 -4.04 -9.84
N ARG A 261 -17.65 -2.92 -10.53
CA ARG A 261 -18.28 -1.73 -9.94
C ARG A 261 -19.68 -2.03 -9.40
N LYS A 262 -20.46 -2.87 -10.11
CA LYS A 262 -21.81 -3.30 -9.69
C LYS A 262 -21.74 -4.17 -8.44
N THR A 263 -20.80 -5.10 -8.35
CA THR A 263 -20.54 -5.90 -7.14
C THR A 263 -20.23 -5.00 -5.95
N VAL A 264 -19.28 -4.06 -6.09
CA VAL A 264 -18.93 -3.12 -5.00
C VAL A 264 -20.13 -2.30 -4.52
N ARG A 265 -20.98 -1.83 -5.44
CA ARG A 265 -22.20 -1.08 -5.11
C ARG A 265 -23.18 -1.88 -4.25
N ASN A 266 -23.18 -3.21 -4.38
CA ASN A 266 -24.10 -4.10 -3.69
C ASN A 266 -23.57 -4.63 -2.35
N LEU A 267 -22.37 -4.20 -1.91
CA LEU A 267 -21.76 -4.67 -0.66
C LEU A 267 -22.48 -4.21 0.62
N ASN A 268 -23.46 -3.30 0.51
CA ASN A 268 -24.07 -2.63 1.67
C ASN A 268 -23.02 -2.01 2.62
N TYR A 269 -21.92 -1.51 2.04
CA TYR A 269 -20.77 -1.00 2.78
C TYR A 269 -21.11 0.32 3.49
N ARG A 270 -20.73 0.42 4.77
CA ARG A 270 -20.85 1.65 5.57
C ARG A 270 -19.52 1.96 6.24
N LYS A 271 -18.96 3.14 5.95
CA LYS A 271 -17.77 3.64 6.64
C LYS A 271 -18.17 4.31 7.96
N ASN A 272 -17.72 3.75 9.07
CA ASN A 272 -17.88 4.35 10.39
C ASN A 272 -16.61 5.12 10.75
N LEU A 273 -16.73 6.44 10.95
CA LEU A 273 -15.63 7.25 11.47
C LEU A 273 -15.74 7.28 13.00
N GLU A 274 -14.74 6.72 13.69
CA GLU A 274 -14.70 6.67 15.15
C GLU A 274 -14.11 7.94 15.79
N VAL A 275 -13.88 8.98 14.99
CA VAL A 275 -13.30 10.26 15.40
C VAL A 275 -14.19 11.42 14.98
N THR A 276 -14.12 12.52 15.72
CA THR A 276 -14.75 13.78 15.33
C THR A 276 -14.13 14.31 14.03
N THR A 277 -14.91 14.99 13.20
CA THR A 277 -14.40 15.73 12.04
C THR A 277 -14.77 17.21 12.16
N GLU A 278 -13.92 18.08 11.66
CA GLU A 278 -14.16 19.53 11.55
C GLU A 278 -14.09 19.98 10.08
N PRO A 279 -14.59 21.18 9.75
CA PRO A 279 -14.37 21.78 8.44
C PRO A 279 -12.87 21.83 8.08
N ILE A 280 -12.56 21.51 6.83
CA ILE A 280 -11.19 21.49 6.33
C ILE A 280 -10.70 22.93 6.15
N GLU A 281 -9.53 23.23 6.71
CA GLU A 281 -8.79 24.47 6.47
C GLU A 281 -7.47 24.15 5.79
N ALA A 282 -7.12 24.82 4.70
CA ALA A 282 -5.81 24.63 4.09
C ALA A 282 -4.70 25.13 5.04
N PRO A 283 -3.49 24.52 5.03
CA PRO A 283 -2.33 25.10 5.70
C PRO A 283 -2.08 26.54 5.23
N LEU A 284 -1.57 27.39 6.12
CA LEU A 284 -1.27 28.80 5.82
C LEU A 284 -0.05 28.95 4.90
N TYR A 285 0.82 27.94 4.87
CA TYR A 285 2.06 27.95 4.11
C TYR A 285 1.98 26.97 2.92
N PRO A 286 2.47 27.37 1.74
CA PRO A 286 2.56 26.50 0.57
C PRO A 286 3.39 25.23 0.84
N ALA A 287 2.90 24.09 0.35
CA ALA A 287 3.56 22.80 0.55
C ALA A 287 4.90 22.67 -0.19
N ASP A 288 5.11 23.41 -1.29
CA ASP A 288 6.36 23.44 -2.05
C ASP A 288 7.52 24.09 -1.29
N GLU A 289 7.24 24.88 -0.26
CA GLU A 289 8.28 25.38 0.65
C GLU A 289 8.98 24.24 1.42
N LEU A 290 8.37 23.05 1.53
CA LEU A 290 9.03 21.87 2.11
C LEU A 290 10.33 21.50 1.40
N TYR A 291 10.44 21.77 0.09
CA TYR A 291 11.67 21.54 -0.68
C TYR A 291 12.85 22.40 -0.20
N GLY A 292 12.59 23.51 0.48
CA GLY A 292 13.61 24.38 1.07
C GLY A 292 13.96 24.04 2.52
N ILE A 293 13.11 23.26 3.20
CA ILE A 293 13.25 22.92 4.63
C ILE A 293 13.92 21.56 4.77
N VAL A 294 13.35 20.55 4.14
CA VAL A 294 13.88 19.19 4.11
C VAL A 294 14.75 19.07 2.87
N GLY A 295 16.04 18.79 3.06
CA GLY A 295 17.02 18.77 1.97
C GLY A 295 17.82 17.47 1.91
N GLU A 296 18.57 17.30 0.83
CA GLU A 296 19.44 16.14 0.60
C GLU A 296 20.58 16.00 1.63
N ASN A 297 20.95 17.09 2.30
CA ASN A 297 21.97 17.07 3.35
C ASN A 297 21.36 16.65 4.70
N LEU A 298 21.37 15.35 4.97
CA LEU A 298 20.88 14.75 6.22
C LEU A 298 21.60 15.22 7.50
N LYS A 299 22.72 15.95 7.39
CA LYS A 299 23.41 16.54 8.55
C LYS A 299 22.86 17.92 8.93
N ARG A 300 22.07 18.55 8.06
CA ARG A 300 21.49 19.87 8.33
C ARG A 300 20.25 19.70 9.21
N ASN A 301 20.30 20.28 10.40
CA ASN A 301 19.15 20.36 11.27
C ASN A 301 18.13 21.38 10.72
N PHE A 302 16.86 21.11 10.97
CA PHE A 302 15.74 22.01 10.72
C PHE A 302 14.73 21.87 11.86
N ASP A 303 13.92 22.90 12.10
CA ASP A 303 12.82 22.79 13.06
C ASP A 303 11.68 21.99 12.44
N VAL A 304 11.34 20.85 13.03
CA VAL A 304 10.24 20.00 12.55
C VAL A 304 8.88 20.71 12.58
N ARG A 305 8.73 21.77 13.39
CA ARG A 305 7.51 22.60 13.39
C ARG A 305 7.25 23.27 12.05
N GLU A 306 8.29 23.62 11.30
CA GLU A 306 8.16 24.16 9.94
C GLU A 306 7.56 23.14 8.97
N VAL A 307 7.87 21.86 9.16
CA VAL A 307 7.23 20.77 8.41
C VAL A 307 5.77 20.64 8.84
N ILE A 308 5.50 20.58 10.15
CA ILE A 308 4.14 20.45 10.70
C ILE A 308 3.23 21.58 10.21
N ALA A 309 3.70 22.82 10.21
CA ALA A 309 2.93 24.00 9.79
C ALA A 309 2.48 23.94 8.31
N ARG A 310 3.18 23.19 7.45
CA ARG A 310 2.83 22.96 6.04
C ARG A 310 1.97 21.71 5.83
N LEU A 311 1.76 20.92 6.88
CA LEU A 311 0.99 19.70 6.83
C LEU A 311 -0.42 19.82 7.40
N VAL A 312 -0.58 20.61 8.45
CA VAL A 312 -1.80 20.61 9.25
C VAL A 312 -2.77 21.73 8.90
N ASP A 313 -4.05 21.50 9.17
CA ASP A 313 -5.14 22.40 8.84
C ASP A 313 -4.96 23.76 9.54
N GLY A 314 -5.01 24.83 8.74
CA GLY A 314 -4.79 26.20 9.21
C GLY A 314 -3.43 26.44 9.87
N SER A 315 -2.46 25.53 9.68
CA SER A 315 -1.16 25.56 10.38
C SER A 315 -1.27 25.60 11.91
N LYS A 316 -2.39 25.11 12.47
CA LYS A 316 -2.68 25.13 13.91
C LYS A 316 -2.05 23.93 14.59
N PHE A 317 -1.22 24.15 15.60
CA PHE A 317 -0.55 23.08 16.33
C PHE A 317 -0.50 23.36 17.83
N ASP A 318 -1.20 22.53 18.61
CA ASP A 318 -1.25 22.64 20.07
C ASP A 318 -0.14 21.78 20.69
N GLU A 319 1.03 22.41 20.90
CA GLU A 319 2.23 21.71 21.35
C GLU A 319 2.11 21.22 22.81
N PHE A 320 2.27 19.91 23.00
CA PHE A 320 2.32 19.26 24.30
C PHE A 320 3.75 19.28 24.86
N LYS A 321 3.90 19.71 26.12
CA LYS A 321 5.21 19.78 26.81
C LYS A 321 6.27 20.53 25.99
N ALA A 322 5.93 21.72 25.48
CA ALA A 322 6.80 22.54 24.62
C ALA A 322 8.19 22.83 25.23
N PHE A 323 8.29 22.93 26.57
CA PHE A 323 9.53 23.24 27.29
C PHE A 323 10.19 22.03 27.97
N TYR A 324 9.87 20.80 27.56
CA TYR A 324 10.46 19.56 28.11
C TYR A 324 10.76 18.57 26.99
N GLY A 325 11.97 17.99 26.95
CA GLY A 325 12.38 17.07 25.88
C GLY A 325 12.27 17.70 24.50
N ASP A 326 12.97 18.81 24.28
CA ASP A 326 12.91 19.67 23.09
C ASP A 326 13.35 19.01 21.78
N THR A 327 14.09 17.91 21.86
CA THR A 327 14.46 17.08 20.69
C THR A 327 13.33 16.21 20.15
N LEU A 328 12.16 16.20 20.82
CA LEU A 328 10.95 15.55 20.34
C LEU A 328 9.76 16.49 20.46
N VAL A 329 9.24 16.92 19.32
CA VAL A 329 8.03 17.75 19.25
C VAL A 329 6.82 16.82 19.28
N THR A 330 5.87 17.13 20.16
CA THR A 330 4.61 16.39 20.29
C THR A 330 3.47 17.37 20.40
N GLY A 331 2.33 17.10 19.77
CA GLY A 331 1.18 17.99 19.90
C GLY A 331 -0.03 17.54 19.09
N PHE A 332 -1.17 18.17 19.36
CA PHE A 332 -2.42 17.88 18.68
C PHE A 332 -2.63 18.83 17.51
N SER A 333 -3.28 18.32 16.47
CA SER A 333 -3.69 19.11 15.32
C SER A 333 -4.81 18.40 14.54
N ARG A 334 -5.15 18.93 13.37
CA ARG A 334 -6.07 18.33 12.42
C ARG A 334 -5.46 18.28 11.02
N ILE A 335 -5.79 17.23 10.28
CA ILE A 335 -5.42 17.05 8.88
C ILE A 335 -6.69 16.65 8.14
N PHE A 336 -7.15 17.49 7.20
CA PHE A 336 -8.43 17.32 6.50
C PHE A 336 -9.61 17.14 7.47
N GLY A 337 -9.61 17.92 8.55
CA GLY A 337 -10.63 17.90 9.59
C GLY A 337 -10.50 16.76 10.60
N TYR A 338 -9.67 15.73 10.34
CA TYR A 338 -9.46 14.60 11.25
C TYR A 338 -8.46 14.97 12.35
N PRO A 339 -8.74 14.68 13.64
CA PRO A 339 -7.80 14.91 14.72
C PRO A 339 -6.60 13.98 14.60
N VAL A 340 -5.41 14.51 14.87
CA VAL A 340 -4.16 13.76 14.84
C VAL A 340 -3.27 14.16 16.02
N GLY A 341 -2.56 13.19 16.58
CA GLY A 341 -1.43 13.40 17.46
C GLY A 341 -0.14 13.28 16.66
N ILE A 342 0.67 14.33 16.62
CA ILE A 342 1.92 14.36 15.85
C ILE A 342 3.10 14.19 16.79
N ILE A 343 4.05 13.34 16.40
CA ILE A 343 5.33 13.11 17.07
C ILE A 343 6.45 13.30 16.03
N GLY A 344 7.20 14.40 16.14
CA GLY A 344 8.26 14.75 15.19
C GLY A 344 9.63 14.87 15.84
N ASN A 345 10.65 14.28 15.23
CA ASN A 345 12.02 14.42 15.72
C ASN A 345 12.55 15.83 15.44
N ASN A 346 13.20 16.42 16.44
CA ASN A 346 13.89 17.71 16.35
C ASN A 346 15.36 17.59 16.84
N GLY A 347 15.91 16.37 16.78
CA GLY A 347 17.23 16.00 17.30
C GLY A 347 17.31 14.54 17.73
N VAL A 348 18.39 14.20 18.45
CA VAL A 348 18.59 12.88 19.08
C VAL A 348 17.63 12.67 20.26
N LEU A 349 17.28 11.42 20.57
CA LEU A 349 16.39 11.12 21.69
C LEU A 349 17.14 11.06 23.03
N PHE A 350 16.64 11.81 24.02
CA PHE A 350 17.04 11.70 25.42
C PHE A 350 15.96 10.99 26.25
N SER A 351 16.25 10.71 27.52
CA SER A 351 15.30 10.15 28.49
C SER A 351 14.02 10.99 28.61
N GLU A 352 14.17 12.31 28.62
CA GLU A 352 13.08 13.29 28.68
C GLU A 352 12.20 13.19 27.43
N SER A 353 12.84 13.10 26.25
CA SER A 353 12.17 12.93 24.96
C SER A 353 11.34 11.65 24.94
N ALA A 354 11.92 10.54 25.41
CA ALA A 354 11.23 9.24 25.47
C ALA A 354 10.05 9.26 26.46
N LYS A 355 10.22 9.84 27.65
CA LYS A 355 9.13 10.03 28.63
C LYS A 355 8.01 10.91 28.09
N LYS A 356 8.36 12.00 27.39
CA LYS A 356 7.40 12.89 26.72
C LYS A 356 6.60 12.15 25.65
N GLY A 357 7.29 11.45 24.74
CA GLY A 357 6.66 10.66 23.68
C GLY A 357 5.74 9.58 24.25
N THR A 358 6.20 8.84 25.27
CA THR A 358 5.40 7.80 25.96
C THR A 358 4.08 8.37 26.47
N HIS A 359 4.12 9.42 27.29
CA HIS A 359 2.92 10.02 27.86
C HIS A 359 1.99 10.58 26.76
N PHE A 360 2.55 11.19 25.70
CA PHE A 360 1.74 11.71 24.61
C PHE A 360 1.02 10.60 23.82
N ILE A 361 1.69 9.47 23.59
CA ILE A 361 1.08 8.29 22.95
C ILE A 361 -0.05 7.74 23.81
N GLU A 362 0.14 7.63 25.13
CA GLU A 362 -0.90 7.19 26.07
C GLU A 362 -2.15 8.09 26.01
N LEU A 363 -1.96 9.42 25.96
CA LEU A 363 -3.06 10.37 25.81
C LEU A 363 -3.80 10.20 24.48
N CYS A 364 -3.08 10.00 23.37
CA CYS A 364 -3.70 9.77 22.06
C CYS A 364 -4.50 8.46 22.05
N CYS A 365 -3.95 7.39 22.64
CA CYS A 365 -4.63 6.11 22.75
C CYS A 365 -5.90 6.21 23.61
N GLN A 366 -5.83 6.88 24.75
CA GLN A 366 -7.00 7.09 25.63
C GLN A 366 -8.14 7.82 24.92
N ARG A 367 -7.81 8.71 23.97
CA ARG A 367 -8.77 9.56 23.25
C ARG A 367 -9.14 9.03 21.87
N ASN A 368 -8.66 7.86 21.49
CA ASN A 368 -8.80 7.29 20.15
C ASN A 368 -8.33 8.25 19.03
N ILE A 369 -7.20 8.95 19.24
CA ILE A 369 -6.64 9.90 18.27
C ILE A 369 -5.54 9.21 17.45
N PRO A 370 -5.64 9.18 16.10
CA PRO A 370 -4.58 8.69 15.22
C PRO A 370 -3.23 9.37 15.46
N LEU A 371 -2.15 8.60 15.31
CA LEU A 371 -0.77 9.07 15.50
C LEU A 371 -0.04 9.23 14.18
N ILE A 372 0.67 10.34 14.02
CA ILE A 372 1.58 10.60 12.90
C ILE A 372 3.00 10.77 13.43
N PHE A 373 3.91 9.93 12.95
CA PHE A 373 5.33 9.97 13.27
C PHE A 373 6.09 10.61 12.12
N LEU A 374 6.83 11.68 12.40
CA LEU A 374 7.74 12.33 11.45
C LEU A 374 9.19 11.98 11.83
N GLN A 375 9.75 10.99 11.14
CA GLN A 375 11.08 10.44 11.44
C GLN A 375 12.18 11.29 10.81
N ASN A 376 13.02 11.86 11.69
CA ASN A 376 14.33 12.41 11.35
C ASN A 376 15.28 12.15 12.53
N ILE A 377 15.67 10.90 12.68
CA ILE A 377 16.34 10.40 13.89
C ILE A 377 17.64 9.67 13.57
N THR A 378 18.71 10.08 14.26
CA THR A 378 20.04 9.45 14.22
C THR A 378 20.27 8.45 15.36
N GLY A 379 19.46 8.49 16.42
CA GLY A 379 19.49 7.54 17.52
C GLY A 379 19.17 8.16 18.87
N PHE A 380 19.43 7.39 19.92
CA PHE A 380 19.43 7.88 21.30
C PHE A 380 20.79 8.48 21.65
N MET A 381 20.81 9.39 22.61
CA MET A 381 22.06 9.91 23.16
C MET A 381 22.88 8.78 23.81
N VAL A 382 24.20 8.84 23.68
CA VAL A 382 25.13 7.84 24.24
C VAL A 382 26.08 8.50 25.24
N GLY A 383 26.43 7.76 26.30
CA GLY A 383 27.40 8.21 27.31
C GLY A 383 27.12 7.63 28.69
N ARG A 384 28.17 7.49 29.51
CA ARG A 384 28.10 6.87 30.85
C ARG A 384 27.03 7.50 31.76
N GLU A 385 26.89 8.82 31.69
CA GLU A 385 25.90 9.57 32.47
C GLU A 385 24.47 9.21 32.05
N TYR A 386 24.17 9.18 30.75
CA TYR A 386 22.86 8.82 30.22
C TYR A 386 22.49 7.36 30.50
N GLU A 387 23.46 6.45 30.40
CA GLU A 387 23.27 5.04 30.76
C GLU A 387 22.97 4.88 32.26
N SER A 388 23.74 5.55 33.12
CA SER A 388 23.52 5.53 34.58
C SER A 388 22.19 6.20 34.96
N GLY A 389 21.74 7.19 34.18
CA GLY A 389 20.42 7.83 34.29
C GLY A 389 19.25 6.99 33.77
N GLY A 390 19.51 5.81 33.20
CA GLY A 390 18.47 4.86 32.81
C GLY A 390 17.85 5.11 31.44
N ILE A 391 18.59 5.71 30.49
CA ILE A 391 18.10 6.01 29.13
C ILE A 391 17.52 4.79 28.42
N ALA A 392 18.10 3.60 28.62
CA ALA A 392 17.57 2.36 28.08
C ALA A 392 16.14 2.05 28.59
N LYS A 393 15.89 2.23 29.90
CA LYS A 393 14.57 2.02 30.51
C LYS A 393 13.57 3.08 30.07
N ASP A 394 14.01 4.29 29.79
CA ASP A 394 13.14 5.37 29.32
C ASP A 394 12.80 5.20 27.84
N GLY A 395 13.78 4.83 27.00
CA GLY A 395 13.53 4.42 25.61
C GLY A 395 12.60 3.22 25.50
N ALA A 396 12.75 2.22 26.38
CA ALA A 396 11.87 1.05 26.42
C ALA A 396 10.39 1.41 26.70
N LYS A 397 10.11 2.45 27.50
CA LYS A 397 8.74 2.94 27.71
C LYS A 397 8.13 3.44 26.41
N MET A 398 8.89 4.23 25.66
CA MET A 398 8.41 4.78 24.38
C MET A 398 8.15 3.66 23.37
N VAL A 399 9.07 2.71 23.25
CA VAL A 399 8.89 1.53 22.36
C VAL A 399 7.67 0.71 22.78
N THR A 400 7.45 0.51 24.08
CA THR A 400 6.27 -0.20 24.60
C THR A 400 4.99 0.55 24.23
N ALA A 401 4.95 1.87 24.43
CA ALA A 401 3.79 2.68 24.07
C ALA A 401 3.51 2.62 22.56
N VAL A 402 4.52 2.72 21.70
CA VAL A 402 4.37 2.59 20.24
C VAL A 402 3.85 1.22 19.82
N ALA A 403 4.38 0.15 20.43
CA ALA A 403 3.99 -1.22 20.13
C ALA A 403 2.54 -1.49 20.55
N CYS A 404 2.13 -1.04 21.74
CA CYS A 404 0.80 -1.29 22.30
C CYS A 404 -0.26 -0.27 21.86
N ALA A 405 0.11 0.80 21.15
CA ALA A 405 -0.83 1.78 20.64
C ALA A 405 -1.76 1.16 19.59
N ASN A 406 -3.06 1.08 19.93
CA ASN A 406 -4.15 0.52 19.13
C ASN A 406 -5.00 1.58 18.39
N VAL A 407 -4.43 2.76 18.16
CA VAL A 407 -4.98 3.78 17.25
C VAL A 407 -4.31 3.65 15.87
N PRO A 408 -4.89 4.21 14.79
CA PRO A 408 -4.22 4.27 13.50
C PRO A 408 -2.86 4.98 13.62
N LYS A 409 -1.80 4.37 13.06
CA LYS A 409 -0.43 4.91 13.09
C LYS A 409 0.06 5.10 11.65
N ILE A 410 0.54 6.30 11.34
CA ILE A 410 1.18 6.63 10.05
C ILE A 410 2.58 7.16 10.35
N THR A 411 3.56 6.67 9.59
CA THR A 411 4.96 7.09 9.73
C THR A 411 5.46 7.66 8.41
N VAL A 412 6.05 8.85 8.45
CA VAL A 412 6.72 9.49 7.33
C VAL A 412 8.18 9.67 7.68
N ILE A 413 9.06 9.20 6.81
CA ILE A 413 10.50 9.45 6.94
C ILE A 413 10.79 10.76 6.24
N ILE A 414 11.16 11.79 7.01
CA ILE A 414 11.46 13.14 6.55
C ILE A 414 12.96 13.47 6.65
N GLY A 415 13.80 12.46 6.91
CA GLY A 415 15.23 12.58 7.12
C GLY A 415 15.86 11.25 7.53
N GLY A 416 16.65 11.24 8.60
CA GLY A 416 17.29 10.03 9.10
C GLY A 416 16.31 9.01 9.72
N SER A 417 16.62 7.73 9.61
CA SER A 417 15.95 6.65 10.35
C SER A 417 16.98 5.59 10.74
N TYR A 418 17.68 5.82 11.87
CA TYR A 418 18.81 5.01 12.29
C TYR A 418 18.61 4.36 13.67
N GLY A 419 19.12 3.13 13.80
CA GLY A 419 19.24 2.39 15.07
C GLY A 419 17.94 2.30 15.87
N ALA A 420 18.06 2.38 17.20
CA ALA A 420 16.92 2.33 18.13
C ALA A 420 15.93 3.49 17.95
N GLY A 421 16.34 4.59 17.31
CA GLY A 421 15.46 5.70 16.99
C GLY A 421 14.32 5.29 16.05
N ASN A 422 14.59 4.38 15.09
CA ASN A 422 13.57 3.82 14.22
C ASN A 422 12.45 3.12 15.01
N TYR A 423 12.83 2.42 16.09
CA TYR A 423 11.91 1.63 16.90
C TYR A 423 10.98 2.53 17.73
N GLY A 424 11.56 3.49 18.44
CA GLY A 424 10.81 4.45 19.24
C GLY A 424 9.89 5.36 18.41
N MET A 425 10.18 5.54 17.12
CA MET A 425 9.41 6.41 16.22
C MET A 425 8.48 5.64 15.27
N CYS A 426 8.00 4.45 15.65
CA CYS A 426 7.04 3.66 14.87
C CYS A 426 7.55 3.22 13.49
N GLY A 427 8.75 2.65 13.45
CA GLY A 427 9.33 2.03 12.26
C GLY A 427 8.55 0.82 11.74
N ARG A 428 9.03 0.20 10.66
CA ARG A 428 8.29 -0.81 9.88
C ARG A 428 7.82 -2.05 10.65
N ALA A 429 8.47 -2.37 11.77
CA ALA A 429 8.12 -3.50 12.64
C ALA A 429 6.90 -3.23 13.55
N TYR A 430 6.51 -1.96 13.75
CA TYR A 430 5.53 -1.54 14.75
C TYR A 430 4.14 -1.39 14.14
N ARG A 431 3.59 -2.52 13.70
CA ARG A 431 2.32 -2.59 12.97
C ARG A 431 1.13 -2.33 13.90
N TYR A 432 0.03 -1.92 13.29
CA TYR A 432 -1.28 -1.98 13.92
C TYR A 432 -1.82 -3.40 13.72
N GLU A 433 -2.08 -4.10 14.81
CA GLU A 433 -2.82 -5.36 14.81
C GLU A 433 -4.12 -5.10 15.57
N LYS A 434 -5.23 -5.05 14.85
CA LYS A 434 -6.56 -4.96 15.47
C LYS A 434 -6.80 -6.32 16.14
N GLN A 435 -6.80 -6.34 17.47
CA GLN A 435 -7.13 -7.54 18.26
C GLN A 435 -8.58 -7.97 18.06
#